data_AF-A0A519JVF7-F1
#
_entry.id   AF-A0A519JVF7-F1
#
_cell.length_a   1.000
_cell.length_b   1.000
_cell.length_c   1.000
_cell.angle_alpha   90.00
_cell.angle_beta   90.00
_cell.angle_gamma   90.00
#
_symmetry.space_group_name_H-M   'P 1'
#
loop_
_entity.id
_entity.type
_entity.pdbx_description
1 polymer ?
#
loop_
_entity_poly.entity_id
_entity_poly.type
_entity_poly.pdbx_seq_one_letter_code
_entity_poly.pdbx_strand_id
1 'polypeptide(L)'
;MTHADVAQHATNVAVHADSLILTLVGGFVLAFLFGMLANRLKLSPLVGYLVAGIVVGPHTAGFVADTELAPQLAEVGVILLMFGVGLHFSLADLMKVRKIAIPGALVQIAAATVLGWLLGRFLLKLGDVEALLLGFALSVASTVVLLRALEERKQVKGDVGRIAMGWLIVEDLVIVIALVILPLLVIQPGEALNGAELAGSIGWTLFKVVGFTAVMLVVGAKVLPWVLVR
;
A
#
# COMPACT_ATOMS: atom_id res chain seq x y z
N MET A 1 -32.44 26.92 -16.44
CA MET A 1 -32.62 25.92 -15.37
C MET A 1 -34.08 25.95 -14.97
N THR A 2 -34.81 24.91 -15.33
CA THR A 2 -36.27 24.81 -15.17
C THR A 2 -36.58 24.30 -13.75
N HIS A 3 -37.77 24.60 -13.20
CA HIS A 3 -38.15 24.11 -11.85
C HIS A 3 -38.05 22.57 -11.69
N ALA A 4 -38.18 21.82 -12.77
CA ALA A 4 -37.95 20.37 -12.81
C ALA A 4 -36.48 19.98 -12.59
N ASP A 5 -35.52 20.75 -13.11
CA ASP A 5 -34.09 20.50 -12.94
C ASP A 5 -33.67 20.67 -11.47
N VAL A 6 -34.21 21.67 -10.77
CA VAL A 6 -33.90 21.94 -9.36
C VAL A 6 -34.48 20.85 -8.45
N ALA A 7 -35.70 20.39 -8.72
CA ALA A 7 -36.34 19.32 -7.97
C ALA A 7 -35.63 17.96 -8.18
N GLN A 8 -35.18 17.69 -9.40
CA GLN A 8 -34.44 16.48 -9.74
C GLN A 8 -33.01 16.51 -9.19
N HIS A 9 -32.38 17.68 -9.13
CA HIS A 9 -31.09 17.86 -8.47
C HIS A 9 -31.20 17.66 -6.95
N ALA A 10 -32.25 18.20 -6.31
CA ALA A 10 -32.48 18.04 -4.87
C ALA A 10 -32.78 16.58 -4.47
N THR A 11 -33.53 15.85 -5.29
CA THR A 11 -33.80 14.41 -5.05
C THR A 11 -32.54 13.57 -5.22
N ASN A 12 -31.72 13.84 -6.24
CA ASN A 12 -30.43 13.15 -6.40
C ASN A 12 -29.49 13.42 -5.22
N VAL A 13 -29.40 14.66 -4.73
CA VAL A 13 -28.58 15.02 -3.57
C VAL A 13 -29.05 14.31 -2.30
N ALA A 14 -30.37 14.21 -2.07
CA ALA A 14 -30.94 13.49 -0.93
C ALA A 14 -30.59 11.99 -0.95
N VAL A 15 -30.73 11.34 -2.11
CA VAL A 15 -30.41 9.91 -2.28
C VAL A 15 -28.93 9.61 -2.03
N HIS A 16 -28.02 10.49 -2.46
CA HIS A 16 -26.58 10.34 -2.18
C HIS A 16 -26.21 10.59 -0.70
N ALA A 17 -26.90 11.53 -0.04
CA ALA A 17 -26.67 11.77 1.38
C ALA A 17 -27.11 10.57 2.24
N ASP A 18 -28.22 9.95 1.88
CA ASP A 18 -28.73 8.76 2.56
C ASP A 18 -27.79 7.55 2.37
N SER A 19 -27.26 7.33 1.16
CA SER A 19 -26.31 6.24 0.90
C SER A 19 -24.98 6.44 1.65
N LEU A 20 -24.50 7.68 1.75
CA LEU A 20 -23.30 8.03 2.51
C LEU A 20 -23.48 7.75 4.01
N ILE A 21 -24.57 8.24 4.59
CA ILE A 21 -24.84 8.08 6.04
C ILE A 21 -25.00 6.61 6.37
N LEU A 22 -25.77 5.86 5.56
CA LEU A 22 -25.94 4.42 5.76
C LEU A 22 -24.60 3.69 5.65
N THR A 23 -23.78 4.00 4.65
CA THR A 23 -22.45 3.40 4.47
C THR A 23 -21.54 3.67 5.66
N LEU A 24 -21.48 4.91 6.14
CA LEU A 24 -20.66 5.29 7.29
C LEU A 24 -21.16 4.64 8.59
N VAL A 25 -22.45 4.75 8.88
CA VAL A 25 -23.03 4.21 10.13
C VAL A 25 -22.95 2.69 10.13
N GLY A 26 -23.39 2.03 9.06
CA GLY A 26 -23.33 0.58 8.93
C GLY A 26 -21.89 0.06 8.99
N GLY A 27 -20.98 0.70 8.26
CA GLY A 27 -19.55 0.39 8.27
C GLY A 27 -18.92 0.55 9.65
N PHE A 28 -19.14 1.66 10.34
CA PHE A 28 -18.56 1.90 11.67
C PHE A 28 -19.15 1.00 12.75
N VAL A 29 -20.46 0.75 12.74
CA VAL A 29 -21.10 -0.15 13.71
C VAL A 29 -20.56 -1.56 13.55
N LEU A 30 -20.49 -2.07 12.31
CA LEU A 30 -19.98 -3.41 12.07
C LEU A 30 -18.47 -3.50 12.35
N ALA A 31 -17.68 -2.51 11.94
CA ALA A 31 -16.27 -2.43 12.28
C ALA A 31 -16.05 -2.41 13.80
N PHE A 32 -16.87 -1.69 14.56
CA PHE A 32 -16.79 -1.66 16.01
C PHE A 32 -17.12 -3.01 16.64
N LEU A 33 -18.22 -3.65 16.20
CA LEU A 33 -18.63 -4.96 16.71
C LEU A 33 -17.59 -6.05 16.42
N PHE A 34 -17.17 -6.18 15.16
CA PHE A 34 -16.17 -7.18 14.76
C PHE A 34 -14.78 -6.85 15.30
N GLY A 35 -14.39 -5.58 15.36
CA GLY A 35 -13.15 -5.14 15.98
C GLY A 35 -13.10 -5.43 17.48
N MET A 36 -14.20 -5.22 18.20
CA MET A 36 -14.32 -5.59 19.61
C MET A 36 -14.23 -7.10 19.79
N LEU A 37 -14.89 -7.88 18.92
CA LEU A 37 -14.82 -9.33 18.95
C LEU A 37 -13.40 -9.84 18.67
N ALA A 38 -12.73 -9.29 17.66
CA ALA A 38 -11.34 -9.61 17.35
C ALA A 38 -10.41 -9.31 18.55
N ASN A 39 -10.58 -8.15 19.18
CA ASN A 39 -9.82 -7.77 20.36
C ASN A 39 -10.09 -8.70 21.57
N ARG A 40 -11.34 -9.12 21.78
CA ARG A 40 -11.72 -10.13 22.80
C ARG A 40 -11.03 -11.47 22.56
N LEU A 41 -10.83 -11.84 21.30
CA LEU A 41 -10.11 -13.06 20.88
C LEU A 41 -8.58 -12.89 20.90
N LYS A 42 -8.05 -11.74 21.37
CA LYS A 42 -6.62 -11.38 21.36
C LYS A 42 -6.02 -11.26 19.95
N LEU A 43 -6.86 -11.03 18.94
CA LEU A 43 -6.45 -10.70 17.57
C LEU A 43 -6.33 -9.18 17.42
N SER A 44 -5.62 -8.72 16.38
CA SER A 44 -5.61 -7.28 16.05
C SER A 44 -7.02 -6.85 15.60
N PRO A 45 -7.52 -5.69 16.06
CA PRO A 45 -8.78 -5.11 15.61
C PRO A 45 -8.92 -5.01 14.08
N LEU A 46 -7.80 -4.84 13.36
CA LEU A 46 -7.76 -4.84 11.89
C LEU A 46 -8.43 -6.06 11.26
N VAL A 47 -8.27 -7.24 11.86
CA VAL A 47 -8.91 -8.48 11.40
C VAL A 47 -10.43 -8.34 11.47
N GLY A 48 -10.94 -7.74 12.55
CA GLY A 48 -12.36 -7.46 12.70
C GLY A 48 -12.87 -6.44 11.69
N TYR A 49 -12.09 -5.40 11.38
CA TYR A 49 -12.46 -4.41 10.36
C TYR A 49 -12.51 -5.02 8.96
N LEU A 50 -11.59 -5.94 8.63
CA LEU A 50 -11.61 -6.68 7.36
C LEU A 50 -12.85 -7.59 7.26
N VAL A 51 -13.20 -8.30 8.33
CA VAL A 51 -14.42 -9.12 8.38
C VAL A 51 -15.66 -8.25 8.20
N ALA A 52 -15.72 -7.09 8.85
CA ALA A 52 -16.79 -6.11 8.65
C ALA A 52 -16.89 -5.69 7.18
N GLY A 53 -15.76 -5.37 6.53
CA GLY A 53 -15.74 -5.03 5.10
C GLY A 53 -16.26 -6.15 4.19
N ILE A 54 -15.93 -7.41 4.49
CA ILE A 54 -16.46 -8.57 3.74
C ILE A 54 -17.97 -8.70 3.93
N VAL A 55 -18.48 -8.51 5.15
CA VAL A 55 -19.91 -8.60 5.49
C VAL A 55 -20.75 -7.50 4.86
N VAL A 56 -20.15 -6.34 4.59
CA VAL A 56 -20.82 -5.17 3.97
C VAL A 56 -20.55 -5.10 2.46
N GLY A 57 -19.80 -6.06 1.92
CA GLY A 57 -19.45 -6.13 0.51
C GLY A 57 -20.61 -6.59 -0.38
N PRO A 58 -20.52 -6.40 -1.71
CA PRO A 58 -21.59 -6.77 -2.65
C PRO A 58 -21.83 -8.28 -2.76
N HIS A 59 -20.93 -9.11 -2.24
CA HIS A 59 -20.99 -10.57 -2.33
C HIS A 59 -21.60 -11.24 -1.08
N THR A 60 -22.02 -10.47 -0.08
CA THR A 60 -22.62 -10.97 1.16
C THR A 60 -24.11 -10.60 1.24
N ALA A 61 -24.94 -11.54 1.69
CA ALA A 61 -26.37 -11.31 1.83
C ALA A 61 -26.63 -10.33 3.00
N GLY A 62 -27.05 -9.11 2.70
CA GLY A 62 -27.34 -8.11 3.73
C GLY A 62 -27.19 -6.66 3.27
N PHE A 63 -26.81 -5.80 4.21
CA PHE A 63 -26.51 -4.39 3.97
C PHE A 63 -25.26 -4.27 3.11
N VAL A 64 -25.39 -3.68 1.92
CA VAL A 64 -24.28 -3.44 0.99
C VAL A 64 -23.91 -1.96 1.05
N ALA A 65 -22.65 -1.68 1.37
CA ALA A 65 -22.12 -0.32 1.29
C ALA A 65 -22.06 0.15 -0.17
N ASP A 66 -22.19 1.46 -0.34
CA ASP A 66 -22.01 2.09 -1.65
C ASP A 66 -20.61 1.78 -2.21
N THR A 67 -20.57 1.05 -3.32
CA THR A 67 -19.32 0.55 -3.92
C THR A 67 -18.51 1.65 -4.62
N GLU A 68 -19.09 2.83 -4.84
CA GLU A 68 -18.36 3.99 -5.37
C GLU A 68 -17.83 4.87 -4.23
N LEU A 69 -18.65 5.14 -3.21
CA LEU A 69 -18.27 6.02 -2.09
C LEU A 69 -17.32 5.35 -1.09
N ALA A 70 -17.51 4.06 -0.79
CA ALA A 70 -16.71 3.38 0.22
C ALA A 70 -15.20 3.33 -0.12
N PRO A 71 -14.78 3.00 -1.36
CA PRO A 71 -13.35 3.05 -1.73
C PRO A 71 -12.76 4.46 -1.65
N GLN A 72 -13.52 5.50 -2.06
CA GLN A 72 -13.06 6.89 -2.00
C GLN A 72 -12.82 7.34 -0.56
N LEU A 73 -13.75 7.02 0.34
CA LEU A 73 -13.60 7.29 1.77
C LEU A 73 -12.43 6.52 2.40
N ALA A 74 -12.25 5.26 1.99
CA ALA A 74 -11.13 4.43 2.45
C ALA A 74 -9.78 5.01 2.00
N GLU A 75 -9.69 5.48 0.75
CA GLU A 75 -8.48 6.12 0.21
C GLU A 75 -8.13 7.39 0.99
N VAL A 76 -9.10 8.26 1.24
CA VAL A 76 -8.89 9.46 2.08
C VAL A 76 -8.43 9.05 3.50
N GLY A 77 -9.06 8.04 4.10
CA GLY A 77 -8.67 7.54 5.42
C GLY A 77 -7.23 7.01 5.45
N VAL A 78 -6.81 6.27 4.44
CA VAL A 78 -5.44 5.76 4.31
C VAL A 78 -4.45 6.91 4.07
N ILE A 79 -4.78 7.89 3.23
CA ILE A 79 -3.93 9.07 3.00
C ILE A 79 -3.72 9.83 4.30
N LEU A 80 -4.78 10.11 5.06
CA LEU A 80 -4.70 10.80 6.34
C LEU A 80 -3.88 10.01 7.37
N LEU A 81 -4.02 8.69 7.38
CA LEU A 81 -3.24 7.79 8.24
C LEU A 81 -1.75 7.83 7.87
N MET A 82 -1.41 7.62 6.60
CA MET A 82 -0.02 7.63 6.12
C MET A 82 0.64 9.00 6.29
N PHE A 83 -0.13 10.07 6.09
CA PHE A 83 0.32 11.43 6.37
C PHE A 83 0.57 11.66 7.87
N GLY A 84 -0.37 11.26 8.73
CA GLY A 84 -0.23 11.37 10.18
C GLY A 84 1.00 10.62 10.71
N VAL A 85 1.23 9.41 10.23
CA VAL A 85 2.45 8.64 10.54
C VAL A 85 3.69 9.38 10.05
N GLY A 86 3.65 9.91 8.82
CA GLY A 86 4.74 10.69 8.23
C GLY A 86 5.13 11.92 9.04
N LEU A 87 4.16 12.67 9.58
CA LEU A 87 4.40 13.86 10.42
C LEU A 87 5.12 13.54 11.74
N HIS A 88 4.89 12.35 12.29
CA HIS A 88 5.53 11.91 13.53
C HIS A 88 6.91 11.29 13.31
N PHE A 89 7.34 11.14 12.05
CA PHE A 89 8.58 10.50 11.68
C PHE A 89 9.68 11.52 11.35
N SER A 90 10.91 11.21 11.75
CA SER A 90 12.08 12.00 11.36
C SER A 90 13.07 11.14 10.56
N LEU A 91 13.59 11.69 9.46
CA LEU A 91 14.67 11.06 8.68
C LEU A 91 15.92 10.78 9.54
N ALA A 92 16.14 11.59 10.57
CA ALA A 92 17.21 11.37 11.53
C ALA A 92 17.04 10.05 12.30
N ASP A 93 15.81 9.68 12.65
CA ASP A 93 15.52 8.43 13.35
C ASP A 93 15.72 7.20 12.44
N LEU A 94 15.45 7.33 11.14
CA LEU A 94 15.80 6.30 10.15
C LEU A 94 17.31 6.05 10.10
N MET A 95 18.09 7.14 10.07
CA MET A 95 19.54 7.05 9.92
C MET A 95 20.20 6.32 11.10
N LYS A 96 19.59 6.36 12.29
CA LYS A 96 20.05 5.65 13.49
C LYS A 96 19.89 4.13 13.37
N VAL A 97 18.82 3.67 12.72
CA VAL A 97 18.48 2.24 12.63
C VAL A 97 18.89 1.59 11.30
N ARG A 98 19.48 2.35 10.38
CA ARG A 98 19.87 1.89 9.02
C ARG A 98 20.70 0.60 9.00
N LYS A 99 21.57 0.41 10.01
CA LYS A 99 22.45 -0.77 10.10
C LYS A 99 21.68 -2.07 10.37
N ILE A 100 20.46 -1.97 10.88
CA ILE A 100 19.59 -3.12 11.18
C ILE A 100 18.51 -3.21 10.10
N ALA A 101 17.84 -2.10 9.80
CA ALA A 101 16.70 -2.04 8.89
C ALA A 101 17.05 -2.42 7.44
N ILE A 102 18.16 -1.89 6.88
CA ILE A 102 18.55 -2.14 5.50
C ILE A 102 18.89 -3.63 5.25
N PRO A 103 19.84 -4.24 5.98
CA PRO A 103 20.17 -5.64 5.74
C PRO A 103 19.00 -6.56 6.09
N GLY A 104 18.21 -6.24 7.12
CA GLY A 104 17.02 -6.99 7.49
C GLY A 104 16.01 -7.07 6.36
N ALA A 105 15.64 -5.92 5.78
CA ALA A 105 14.71 -5.83 4.66
C ALA A 105 15.22 -6.62 3.45
N LEU A 106 16.48 -6.41 3.05
CA LEU A 106 17.06 -7.12 1.89
C LEU A 106 17.09 -8.63 2.09
N VAL A 107 17.47 -9.10 3.27
CA VAL A 107 17.51 -10.54 3.59
C VAL A 107 16.10 -11.14 3.57
N GLN A 108 15.11 -10.46 4.16
CA GLN A 108 13.73 -10.95 4.13
C GLN A 108 13.16 -10.94 2.73
N ILE A 109 13.44 -9.90 1.93
CA ILE A 109 12.97 -9.85 0.54
C ILE A 109 13.55 -11.00 -0.26
N ALA A 110 14.86 -11.22 -0.16
CA ALA A 110 15.54 -12.33 -0.81
C ALA A 110 14.98 -13.68 -0.33
N ALA A 111 14.82 -13.86 0.97
CA ALA A 111 14.31 -15.11 1.55
C ALA A 111 12.87 -15.40 1.10
N ALA A 112 11.96 -14.43 1.18
CA ALA A 112 10.58 -14.57 0.75
C ALA A 112 10.49 -14.82 -0.77
N THR A 113 11.31 -14.12 -1.56
CA THR A 113 11.39 -14.33 -3.01
C THR A 113 11.87 -15.72 -3.36
N VAL A 114 12.93 -16.21 -2.71
CA VAL A 114 13.45 -17.57 -2.94
C VAL A 114 12.42 -18.61 -2.52
N LEU A 115 11.79 -18.47 -1.36
CA LEU A 115 10.77 -19.41 -0.89
C LEU A 115 9.55 -19.45 -1.83
N GLY A 116 9.10 -18.29 -2.30
CA GLY A 116 8.00 -18.20 -3.26
C GLY A 116 8.39 -18.68 -4.67
N TRP A 117 9.64 -18.49 -5.09
CA TRP A 117 10.16 -19.07 -6.32
C TRP A 117 10.19 -20.60 -6.24
N LEU A 118 10.68 -21.17 -5.14
CA LEU A 118 10.65 -22.61 -4.90
C LEU A 118 9.20 -23.14 -4.93
N LEU A 119 8.28 -22.43 -4.26
CA LEU A 119 6.85 -22.77 -4.29
C LEU A 119 6.29 -22.76 -5.72
N GLY A 120 6.53 -21.69 -6.47
CA GLY A 120 6.06 -21.54 -7.86
C GLY A 120 6.62 -22.61 -8.78
N ARG A 121 7.92 -22.88 -8.66
CA ARG A 121 8.63 -23.80 -9.56
C ARG A 121 8.27 -25.26 -9.28
N PHE A 122 8.19 -25.66 -8.01
CA PHE A 122 8.01 -27.06 -7.63
C PHE A 122 6.56 -27.46 -7.40
N LEU A 123 5.76 -26.64 -6.74
CA LEU A 123 4.37 -26.98 -6.43
C LEU A 123 3.42 -26.59 -7.56
N LEU A 124 3.61 -25.40 -8.12
CA LEU A 124 2.71 -24.86 -9.14
C LEU A 124 3.21 -25.10 -10.58
N LYS A 125 4.46 -25.56 -10.74
CA LYS A 125 5.12 -25.86 -12.03
C LYS A 125 5.17 -24.66 -13.00
N LEU A 126 5.30 -23.44 -12.47
CA LEU A 126 5.47 -22.22 -13.27
C LEU A 126 6.86 -22.17 -13.93
N GLY A 127 6.99 -21.35 -14.97
CA GLY A 127 8.30 -20.99 -15.55
C GLY A 127 9.16 -20.21 -14.56
N ASP A 128 10.47 -20.15 -14.77
CA ASP A 128 11.39 -19.55 -13.80
C ASP A 128 11.11 -18.06 -13.56
N VAL A 129 10.77 -17.31 -14.63
CA VAL A 129 10.40 -15.88 -14.54
C VAL A 129 9.10 -15.71 -13.76
N GLU A 130 8.08 -16.50 -14.05
CA GLU A 130 6.77 -16.40 -13.40
C GLU A 130 6.84 -16.80 -11.92
N ALA A 131 7.61 -17.85 -11.60
CA ALA A 131 7.88 -18.26 -10.23
C ALA A 131 8.66 -17.18 -9.46
N LEU A 132 9.58 -16.48 -10.13
CA LEU A 132 10.34 -15.39 -9.52
C LEU A 132 9.43 -14.21 -9.20
N LEU A 133 8.54 -13.86 -10.14
CA LEU A 133 7.53 -12.82 -9.96
C LEU A 133 6.56 -13.18 -8.84
N LEU A 134 6.14 -14.44 -8.74
CA LEU A 134 5.33 -14.93 -7.62
C LEU A 134 6.05 -14.73 -6.28
N GLY A 135 7.31 -15.17 -6.19
CA GLY A 135 8.08 -15.01 -4.97
C GLY A 135 8.29 -13.56 -4.58
N PHE A 136 8.57 -12.70 -5.57
CA PHE A 136 8.69 -11.27 -5.35
C PHE A 136 7.36 -10.66 -4.87
N ALA A 137 6.23 -11.04 -5.47
CA ALA A 137 4.91 -10.59 -5.02
C ALA A 137 4.60 -11.02 -3.57
N LEU A 138 5.02 -12.21 -3.16
CA LEU A 138 4.88 -12.70 -1.79
C LEU A 138 5.80 -11.99 -0.79
N SER A 139 6.88 -11.38 -1.26
CA SER A 139 7.80 -10.63 -0.43
C SER A 139 7.22 -9.32 0.08
N VAL A 140 6.25 -8.74 -0.65
CA VAL A 140 5.73 -7.40 -0.38
C VAL A 140 4.83 -7.40 0.85
N ALA A 141 5.22 -6.64 1.86
CA ALA A 141 4.47 -6.38 3.06
C ALA A 141 3.58 -5.13 2.91
N SER A 142 2.45 -5.11 3.62
CA SER A 142 1.58 -3.94 3.67
C SER A 142 2.08 -2.93 4.70
N THR A 143 2.54 -1.78 4.21
CA THR A 143 2.97 -0.62 5.03
C THR A 143 1.82 -0.15 5.93
N VAL A 144 0.65 0.12 5.35
CA VAL A 144 -0.54 0.63 6.05
C VAL A 144 -0.92 -0.24 7.25
N VAL A 145 -1.00 -1.56 7.03
CA VAL A 145 -1.40 -2.51 8.07
C VAL A 145 -0.37 -2.57 9.20
N LEU A 146 0.93 -2.63 8.88
CA LEU A 146 1.98 -2.67 9.89
C LEU A 146 2.01 -1.38 10.72
N LEU A 147 1.90 -0.22 10.06
CA LEU A 147 1.89 1.07 10.73
C LEU A 147 0.69 1.22 11.64
N ARG A 148 -0.49 0.81 11.17
CA ARG A 148 -1.69 0.85 11.99
C ARG A 148 -1.56 -0.07 13.22
N ALA A 149 -1.00 -1.26 13.05
CA ALA A 149 -0.75 -2.17 14.16
C ALA A 149 0.25 -1.60 15.18
N LEU A 150 1.27 -0.86 14.74
CA LEU A 150 2.22 -0.18 15.62
C LEU A 150 1.58 1.02 16.35
N GLU A 151 0.71 1.77 15.68
CA GLU A 151 -0.06 2.86 16.28
C GLU A 151 -1.01 2.36 17.37
N GLU A 152 -1.77 1.30 17.10
CA GLU A 152 -2.67 0.66 18.06
C GLU A 152 -1.93 0.24 19.34
N ARG A 153 -0.67 -0.18 19.19
CA ARG A 153 0.22 -0.56 20.31
C ARG A 153 0.99 0.61 20.91
N LYS A 154 0.85 1.83 20.37
CA LYS A 154 1.64 3.03 20.74
C LYS A 154 3.16 2.83 20.62
N GLN A 155 3.60 1.97 19.71
CA GLN A 155 5.01 1.58 19.54
C GLN A 155 5.74 2.32 18.41
N VAL A 156 5.05 3.19 17.67
CA VAL A 156 5.61 3.91 16.50
C VAL A 156 6.86 4.72 16.85
N LYS A 157 6.90 5.37 18.02
CA LYS A 157 8.03 6.24 18.44
C LYS A 157 9.19 5.48 19.09
N GLY A 158 9.00 4.20 19.43
CA GLY A 158 10.03 3.37 20.03
C GLY A 158 11.04 2.85 18.98
N ASP A 159 12.10 2.20 19.44
CA ASP A 159 13.13 1.67 18.54
C ASP A 159 12.57 0.60 17.59
N VAL A 160 11.62 -0.22 18.07
CA VAL A 160 10.90 -1.20 17.24
C VAL A 160 10.13 -0.51 16.11
N GLY A 161 9.42 0.57 16.41
CA GLY A 161 8.69 1.34 15.40
C GLY A 161 9.62 1.99 14.38
N ARG A 162 10.74 2.56 14.83
CA ARG A 162 11.76 3.13 13.93
C ARG A 162 12.38 2.08 13.01
N ILE A 163 12.73 0.90 13.54
CA ILE A 163 13.28 -0.21 12.75
C ILE A 163 12.23 -0.69 11.73
N ALA A 164 10.98 -0.90 12.15
CA ALA A 164 9.89 -1.33 11.27
C ALA A 164 9.62 -0.31 10.14
N MET A 165 9.55 0.99 10.47
CA MET A 165 9.45 2.06 9.49
C MET A 165 10.61 2.03 8.50
N GLY A 166 11.85 1.92 9.01
CA GLY A 166 13.01 1.91 8.15
C GLY A 166 13.10 0.69 7.25
N TRP A 167 12.61 -0.45 7.74
CA TRP A 167 12.45 -1.66 6.96
C TRP A 167 11.47 -1.46 5.81
N LEU A 168 10.27 -0.94 6.13
CA LEU A 168 9.23 -0.65 5.15
C LEU A 168 9.70 0.34 4.06
N ILE A 169 10.47 1.36 4.42
CA ILE A 169 11.01 2.34 3.45
C ILE A 169 12.00 1.67 2.48
N VAL A 170 12.88 0.80 3.00
CA VAL A 170 13.84 0.07 2.15
C VAL A 170 13.10 -0.88 1.22
N GLU A 171 12.09 -1.57 1.74
CA GLU A 171 11.25 -2.48 0.98
C GLU A 171 10.49 -1.76 -0.16
N ASP A 172 9.83 -0.65 0.14
CA ASP A 172 9.12 0.17 -0.86
C ASP A 172 10.07 0.65 -1.98
N LEU A 173 11.28 1.07 -1.62
CA LEU A 173 12.30 1.48 -2.59
C LEU A 173 12.73 0.31 -3.49
N VAL A 174 12.93 -0.87 -2.92
CA VAL A 174 13.27 -2.09 -3.69
C VAL A 174 12.13 -2.45 -4.63
N ILE A 175 10.87 -2.33 -4.19
CA ILE A 175 9.69 -2.59 -5.01
C ILE A 175 9.62 -1.64 -6.20
N VAL A 176 9.82 -0.34 -5.98
CA VAL A 176 9.85 0.64 -7.07
C VAL A 176 10.90 0.27 -8.11
N ILE A 177 12.12 -0.07 -7.68
CA ILE A 177 13.21 -0.47 -8.59
C ILE A 177 12.85 -1.78 -9.32
N ALA A 178 12.30 -2.76 -8.62
CA ALA A 178 11.93 -4.05 -9.20
C ALA A 178 10.81 -3.91 -10.24
N LEU A 179 9.75 -3.14 -9.95
CA LEU A 179 8.64 -2.89 -10.88
C LEU A 179 9.09 -2.15 -12.14
N VAL A 180 10.12 -1.33 -12.03
CA VAL A 180 10.72 -0.60 -13.16
C VAL A 180 11.54 -1.53 -14.06
N ILE A 181 12.21 -2.51 -13.47
CA ILE A 181 13.01 -3.52 -14.19
C ILE A 181 12.13 -4.62 -14.76
N LEU A 182 10.94 -4.86 -14.19
CA LEU A 182 10.03 -5.94 -14.56
C LEU A 182 9.73 -6.02 -16.07
N PRO A 183 9.45 -4.92 -16.80
CA PRO A 183 9.24 -4.97 -18.25
C PRO A 183 10.45 -5.48 -19.05
N LEU A 184 11.66 -5.37 -18.50
CA LEU A 184 12.90 -5.84 -19.13
C LEU A 184 13.11 -7.34 -18.93
N LEU A 185 12.46 -7.94 -17.92
CA LEU A 185 12.48 -9.38 -17.65
C LEU A 185 11.41 -10.13 -18.44
N VAL A 186 10.31 -9.45 -18.80
CA VAL A 186 9.23 -9.99 -19.62
C VAL A 186 9.56 -9.74 -21.10
N ILE A 187 10.48 -10.54 -21.64
CA ILE A 187 10.88 -10.45 -23.05
C ILE A 187 9.95 -11.34 -23.88
N GLN A 188 9.38 -10.79 -24.94
CA GLN A 188 8.52 -11.56 -25.84
C GLN A 188 9.32 -12.67 -26.54
N PRO A 189 8.79 -13.90 -26.63
CA PRO A 189 9.48 -14.97 -27.33
C PRO A 189 9.62 -14.63 -28.82
N GLY A 190 10.85 -14.34 -29.27
CA GLY A 190 11.16 -14.07 -30.68
C GLY A 190 12.12 -12.91 -30.95
N GLU A 191 12.41 -12.04 -29.97
CA GLU A 191 13.43 -10.99 -30.14
C GLU A 191 14.83 -11.51 -29.79
N ALA A 192 15.73 -11.49 -30.77
CA ALA A 192 17.15 -11.69 -30.54
C ALA A 192 17.73 -10.44 -29.86
N LEU A 193 18.02 -10.54 -28.57
CA LEU A 193 18.57 -9.45 -27.79
C LEU A 193 20.02 -9.16 -28.18
N ASN A 194 20.25 -8.02 -28.81
CA ASN A 194 21.57 -7.45 -28.92
C ASN A 194 21.96 -6.92 -27.52
N GLY A 195 22.97 -7.50 -26.87
CA GLY A 195 23.33 -7.17 -25.48
C GLY A 195 23.63 -5.68 -25.26
N ALA A 196 24.04 -4.96 -26.32
CA ALA A 196 24.24 -3.51 -26.31
C ALA A 196 22.93 -2.71 -26.27
N GLU A 197 21.88 -3.17 -26.96
CA GLU A 197 20.55 -2.53 -26.94
C GLU A 197 19.83 -2.78 -25.62
N LEU A 198 19.99 -3.98 -25.03
CA LEU A 198 19.50 -4.28 -23.70
C LEU A 198 20.21 -3.44 -22.63
N ALA A 199 21.54 -3.30 -22.69
CA ALA A 199 22.28 -2.44 -21.77
C ALA A 199 21.87 -0.96 -21.90
N GLY A 200 21.64 -0.49 -23.12
CA GLY A 200 21.14 0.87 -23.40
C GLY A 200 19.74 1.11 -22.87
N SER A 201 18.81 0.17 -23.07
CA SER A 201 17.42 0.29 -22.60
C SER A 201 17.31 0.20 -21.07
N ILE A 202 18.09 -0.69 -20.44
CA ILE A 202 18.24 -0.78 -18.99
C ILE A 202 18.80 0.53 -18.44
N GLY A 203 19.91 1.03 -19.01
CA GLY A 203 20.56 2.27 -18.56
C GLY A 203 19.64 3.48 -18.66
N TRP A 204 18.90 3.61 -19.75
CA TRP A 204 17.93 4.68 -19.95
C TRP A 204 16.74 4.61 -18.99
N THR A 205 16.25 3.40 -18.73
CA THR A 205 15.17 3.15 -17.76
C THR A 205 15.62 3.49 -16.34
N LEU A 206 16.80 3.03 -15.92
CA LEU A 206 17.41 3.40 -14.65
C LEU A 206 17.62 4.91 -14.52
N PHE A 207 18.10 5.57 -15.57
CA PHE A 207 18.28 7.02 -15.58
C PHE A 207 16.95 7.76 -15.35
N LYS A 208 15.88 7.38 -16.06
CA LYS A 208 14.54 7.95 -15.87
C LYS A 208 14.04 7.79 -14.44
N VAL A 209 14.25 6.62 -13.84
CA VAL A 209 13.75 6.33 -12.49
C VAL A 209 14.56 7.01 -11.41
N VAL A 210 15.88 6.99 -11.50
CA VAL A 210 16.74 7.76 -10.59
C VAL A 210 16.43 9.25 -10.73
N GLY A 211 16.28 9.76 -11.96
CA GLY A 211 15.92 11.14 -12.23
C GLY A 211 14.56 11.51 -11.64
N PHE A 212 13.54 10.71 -11.91
CA PHE A 212 12.19 10.91 -11.37
C PHE A 212 12.19 10.90 -9.84
N THR A 213 12.77 9.87 -9.22
CA THR A 213 12.85 9.74 -7.75
C THR A 213 13.64 10.89 -7.13
N ALA A 214 14.76 11.31 -7.73
CA ALA A 214 15.54 12.44 -7.24
C ALA A 214 14.74 13.75 -7.31
N VAL A 215 14.05 14.02 -8.42
CA VAL A 215 13.16 15.18 -8.56
C VAL A 215 12.06 15.12 -7.51
N MET A 216 11.40 13.97 -7.36
CA MET A 216 10.30 13.78 -6.43
C MET A 216 10.74 14.01 -4.97
N LEU A 217 11.91 13.50 -4.58
CA LEU A 217 12.49 13.74 -3.26
C LEU A 217 12.89 15.20 -3.03
N VAL A 218 13.51 15.86 -4.03
CA VAL A 218 13.91 17.27 -3.90
C VAL A 218 12.69 18.18 -3.82
N VAL A 219 11.70 17.97 -4.68
CA VAL A 219 10.44 18.73 -4.68
C VAL A 219 9.67 18.45 -3.40
N GLY A 220 9.46 17.19 -3.04
CA GLY A 220 8.76 16.80 -1.81
C GLY A 220 9.43 17.34 -0.55
N ALA A 221 10.77 17.25 -0.45
CA ALA A 221 11.49 17.71 0.74
C ALA A 221 11.72 19.22 0.81
N LYS A 222 11.73 19.95 -0.32
CA LYS A 222 11.98 21.41 -0.32
C LYS A 222 10.74 22.24 -0.59
N VAL A 223 9.89 21.85 -1.54
CA VAL A 223 8.70 22.60 -1.94
C VAL A 223 7.60 22.42 -0.91
N LEU A 224 7.38 21.21 -0.40
CA LEU A 224 6.31 20.96 0.57
C LEU A 224 6.48 21.76 1.87
N PRO A 225 7.67 21.80 2.53
CA PRO A 225 7.85 22.66 3.70
C PRO A 225 7.77 24.15 3.35
N TRP A 226 8.25 24.55 2.17
CA TRP A 226 8.19 25.94 1.74
C TRP A 226 6.75 26.45 1.55
N VAL A 227 5.84 25.59 1.07
CA VAL A 227 4.41 25.89 0.92
C VAL A 227 3.67 25.83 2.25
N LEU A 228 4.00 24.88 3.14
CA LEU A 228 3.31 24.70 4.43
C LEU A 228 3.74 25.69 5.52
N VAL A 229 4.96 26.25 5.43
CA VAL A 229 5.50 27.19 6.44
C VAL A 229 5.21 28.66 6.09
N ARG A 230 4.63 28.94 4.92
CA ARG A 230 4.07 30.24 4.55
C ARG A 230 2.56 30.26 4.74
#